data_AF-A0AA35KI18-F1
#
_entry.id   AF-A0AA35KI18-F1
#
_cell.length_a   1.000
_cell.length_b   1.000
_cell.length_c   1.000
_cell.angle_alpha   90.00
_cell.angle_beta   90.00
_cell.angle_gamma   90.00
#
_symmetry.space_group_name_H-M   'P 1'
#
loop_
_entity.id
_entity.type
_entity.pdbx_description
1 polymer ?
#
loop_
_entity_poly.entity_id
_entity_poly.type
_entity_poly.pdbx_seq_one_letter_code
_entity_poly.pdbx_strand_id
1 'polypeptide(L)'
;MLGRVRSAMAQLVGGLGGGGSPSSPPPASASSGSAAAAPPPPPPPAAPGPSSSATAASTGPCREPPRSSFSRPAFLQLTPEELLRADDHTGRAVQSPHESGRRLPWSTGYAEVINAGKSQHNEDQACCEAVYVEKRRAVRNNPAPKETSGDLEGGTKGLTFYYWGLFDGHAGSGAAVMASKLLHFQIRDQLRDLVDILQDSSLPPICLEDGPRTVLGEPNRVPLAEEDAEVPNNALPRFHMEKAVSHESLVVGAIENAFKQMDIQIEQERVARHASGGCCALAAVYFLGKFYVANAGDSRAIIIRNGEIIPMSREFTPETERQRLQFLGFLRPELLGNEFTHLEFPRRIQHKEVGKKMLYRDQNMNGW
;
A
#
# COMPACT_ATOMS: atom_id res chain seq x y z
N MET A 1 -13.66 14.03 -4.52
CA MET A 1 -12.18 14.10 -4.33
C MET A 1 -11.59 15.43 -4.78
N LEU A 2 -11.85 15.90 -6.01
CA LEU A 2 -11.28 17.15 -6.57
C LEU A 2 -11.54 18.42 -5.72
N GLY A 3 -12.71 18.54 -5.07
CA GLY A 3 -13.01 19.72 -4.24
C GLY A 3 -12.24 19.79 -2.92
N ARG A 4 -11.88 18.64 -2.32
CA ARG A 4 -11.20 18.60 -1.01
C ARG A 4 -9.70 18.85 -1.13
N VAL A 5 -9.07 18.37 -2.21
CA VAL A 5 -7.65 18.65 -2.54
C VAL A 5 -7.44 20.14 -2.84
N ARG A 6 -8.39 20.79 -3.53
CA ARG A 6 -8.35 22.24 -3.79
C ARG A 6 -8.39 23.08 -2.52
N SER A 7 -9.15 22.65 -1.50
CA SER A 7 -9.25 23.38 -0.23
C SER A 7 -7.98 23.25 0.62
N ALA A 8 -7.32 22.09 0.60
CA ALA A 8 -6.06 21.88 1.33
C ALA A 8 -4.89 22.67 0.72
N MET A 9 -4.82 22.76 -0.61
CA MET A 9 -3.80 23.55 -1.31
C MET A 9 -4.01 25.07 -1.17
N ALA A 10 -5.26 25.54 -1.08
CA ALA A 10 -5.55 26.97 -0.89
C ALA A 10 -5.12 27.47 0.50
N GLN A 11 -5.24 26.63 1.54
CA GLN A 11 -4.81 26.98 2.91
C GLN A 11 -3.29 27.04 3.07
N LEU A 12 -2.53 26.30 2.26
CA LEU A 12 -1.06 26.32 2.28
C LEU A 12 -0.48 27.60 1.63
N VAL A 13 -1.21 28.22 0.70
CA VAL A 13 -0.76 29.41 -0.04
C VAL A 13 -1.22 30.72 0.62
N GLY A 14 -2.29 30.70 1.42
CA GLY A 14 -2.85 31.89 2.08
C GLY A 14 -2.12 32.38 3.34
N GLY A 15 -1.06 31.69 3.79
CA GLY A 15 -0.40 31.95 5.09
C GLY A 15 0.70 33.01 5.09
N LEU A 16 1.01 33.66 3.97
CA LEU A 16 2.10 34.65 3.89
C LEU A 16 1.61 35.91 3.15
N GLY A 17 1.23 36.94 3.91
CA GLY A 17 1.02 38.28 3.36
C GLY A 17 0.03 39.14 4.13
N GLY A 18 0.42 39.60 5.33
CA GLY A 18 -0.27 40.70 6.01
C GLY A 18 0.27 42.06 5.57
N GLY A 19 -0.64 43.01 5.35
CA GLY A 19 -0.38 44.45 5.54
C GLY A 19 -0.38 45.34 4.29
N GLY A 20 -1.34 46.27 4.23
CA GLY A 20 -1.14 47.59 3.60
C GLY A 20 -1.95 47.91 2.34
N SER A 21 -3.03 48.67 2.53
CA SER A 21 -3.63 49.61 1.55
C SER A 21 -3.68 50.99 2.24
N PRO A 22 -3.68 52.16 1.55
CA PRO A 22 -4.64 52.44 0.47
C PRO A 22 -4.25 53.45 -0.66
N SER A 23 -5.09 53.45 -1.72
CA SER A 23 -5.55 54.57 -2.60
C SER A 23 -4.51 55.30 -3.50
N SER A 24 -4.67 55.51 -4.82
CA SER A 24 -5.76 56.12 -5.65
C SER A 24 -5.44 55.97 -7.18
N PRO A 25 -6.10 56.69 -8.13
CA PRO A 25 -7.26 56.34 -8.98
C PRO A 25 -6.91 56.01 -10.48
N PRO A 26 -7.89 55.67 -11.37
CA PRO A 26 -7.63 55.21 -12.74
C PRO A 26 -7.81 56.31 -13.82
N PRO A 27 -7.27 56.13 -15.05
CA PRO A 27 -7.68 56.94 -16.19
C PRO A 27 -8.62 56.21 -17.18
N ALA A 28 -9.49 57.05 -17.74
CA ALA A 28 -10.43 57.02 -18.85
C ALA A 28 -10.41 55.91 -19.93
N SER A 29 -11.64 55.43 -20.18
CA SER A 29 -12.34 55.08 -21.43
C SER A 29 -11.59 55.08 -22.78
N ALA A 30 -11.74 53.97 -23.51
CA ALA A 30 -11.95 53.96 -24.95
C ALA A 30 -12.95 52.86 -25.35
N SER A 31 -13.96 53.27 -26.10
CA SER A 31 -15.09 52.50 -26.62
C SER A 31 -14.76 51.79 -27.93
N SER A 32 -15.26 50.55 -28.12
CA SER A 32 -15.93 50.12 -29.37
C SER A 32 -16.23 48.61 -29.35
N GLY A 33 -17.43 48.22 -29.82
CA GLY A 33 -17.65 46.90 -30.42
C GLY A 33 -18.74 46.04 -29.77
N SER A 34 -19.99 46.29 -30.19
CA SER A 34 -21.18 45.49 -29.90
C SER A 34 -21.15 44.11 -30.58
N ALA A 35 -21.38 43.05 -29.82
CA ALA A 35 -21.91 41.78 -30.32
C ALA A 35 -22.85 41.18 -29.26
N ALA A 36 -24.11 40.97 -29.64
CA ALA A 36 -25.21 40.58 -28.78
C ALA A 36 -25.04 39.16 -28.19
N ALA A 37 -25.17 39.04 -26.87
CA ALA A 37 -25.26 37.78 -26.15
C ALA A 37 -26.66 37.62 -25.54
N ALA A 38 -27.26 36.44 -25.73
CA ALA A 38 -28.57 36.08 -25.21
C ALA A 38 -28.59 36.00 -23.66
N PRO A 39 -29.72 36.32 -23.00
CA PRO A 39 -29.79 36.33 -21.54
C PRO A 39 -29.80 34.92 -20.93
N PRO A 40 -29.21 34.71 -19.74
CA PRO A 40 -29.27 33.43 -19.04
C PRO A 40 -30.67 33.18 -18.42
N PRO A 41 -31.07 31.91 -18.24
CA PRO A 41 -32.37 31.55 -17.65
C PRO A 41 -32.43 31.87 -16.14
N PRO A 42 -33.64 32.07 -15.58
CA PRO A 42 -33.81 32.41 -14.16
C PRO A 42 -33.47 31.22 -13.24
N PRO A 43 -33.06 31.48 -11.98
CA PRO A 43 -32.74 30.44 -11.02
C PRO A 43 -34.00 29.70 -10.54
N PRO A 44 -33.90 28.40 -10.17
CA PRO A 44 -35.01 27.64 -9.62
C PRO A 44 -35.39 28.13 -8.20
N PRO A 45 -36.65 27.93 -7.77
CA PRO A 45 -37.13 28.41 -6.47
C PRO A 45 -36.43 27.68 -5.31
N ALA A 46 -36.17 28.45 -4.25
CA ALA A 46 -35.53 27.99 -3.02
C ALA A 46 -36.34 26.89 -2.33
N ALA A 47 -35.67 25.79 -1.96
CA ALA A 47 -36.23 24.76 -1.08
C ALA A 47 -36.49 25.35 0.32
N PRO A 48 -37.58 24.97 1.00
CA PRO A 48 -37.89 25.49 2.33
C PRO A 48 -36.86 25.00 3.35
N GLY A 49 -36.44 25.90 4.24
CA GLY A 49 -35.49 25.62 5.32
C GLY A 49 -36.03 24.59 6.34
N PRO A 50 -35.14 24.00 7.17
CA PRO A 50 -35.53 22.94 8.08
C PRO A 50 -36.38 23.48 9.23
N SER A 51 -37.63 23.04 9.29
CA SER A 51 -38.48 23.16 10.48
C SER A 51 -38.02 22.20 11.56
N SER A 52 -37.78 22.73 12.75
CA SER A 52 -37.61 22.00 14.00
C SER A 52 -38.86 21.17 14.33
N SER A 53 -38.72 19.86 14.49
CA SER A 53 -39.68 19.05 15.22
C SER A 53 -39.00 17.88 15.94
N ALA A 54 -39.42 17.71 17.18
CA ALA A 54 -38.87 16.80 18.17
C ALA A 54 -39.30 15.33 17.93
N THR A 55 -38.39 14.43 18.30
CA THR A 55 -38.59 13.08 18.87
C THR A 55 -39.84 12.28 18.48
N ALA A 56 -39.63 11.19 17.74
CA ALA A 56 -40.36 9.94 17.92
C ALA A 56 -39.42 8.77 17.66
N ALA A 57 -39.26 7.92 18.68
CA ALA A 57 -38.46 6.71 18.64
C ALA A 57 -39.09 5.68 17.67
N SER A 58 -38.31 5.21 16.70
CA SER A 58 -38.61 3.97 15.97
C SER A 58 -37.42 3.03 16.06
N THR A 59 -37.64 1.90 16.71
CA THR A 59 -36.73 0.77 16.84
C THR A 59 -36.65 0.04 15.49
N GLY A 60 -35.71 0.44 14.65
CA GLY A 60 -35.25 -0.35 13.50
C GLY A 60 -34.15 -1.34 13.90
N PRO A 61 -34.00 -2.47 13.18
CA PRO A 61 -32.98 -3.47 13.50
C PRO A 61 -31.58 -2.84 13.43
N CYS A 62 -30.78 -3.13 14.46
CA CYS A 62 -29.40 -2.68 14.60
C CYS A 62 -28.60 -3.06 13.35
N ARG A 63 -28.39 -2.09 12.46
CA ARG A 63 -27.55 -2.26 11.27
C ARG A 63 -26.12 -2.43 11.80
N GLU A 64 -25.54 -3.61 11.63
CA GLU A 64 -24.11 -3.83 11.93
C GLU A 64 -23.31 -2.65 11.33
N PRO A 65 -22.41 -2.02 12.10
CA PRO A 65 -21.56 -0.98 11.54
C PRO A 65 -20.85 -1.58 10.33
N PRO A 66 -20.68 -0.81 9.24
CA PRO A 66 -19.95 -1.32 8.09
C PRO A 66 -18.60 -1.85 8.59
N ARG A 67 -18.25 -3.09 8.23
CA ARG A 67 -16.99 -3.77 8.63
C ARG A 67 -15.71 -3.00 8.22
N SER A 68 -15.88 -1.86 7.55
CA SER A 68 -14.88 -0.88 7.10
C SER A 68 -14.85 0.42 7.91
N SER A 69 -15.54 0.51 9.05
CA SER A 69 -15.40 1.66 9.95
C SER A 69 -13.97 1.70 10.54
N PHE A 70 -13.43 2.91 10.68
CA PHE A 70 -12.14 3.13 11.30
C PHE A 70 -12.15 2.51 12.71
N SER A 71 -11.09 1.79 13.03
CA SER A 71 -10.87 1.23 14.37
C SER A 71 -9.40 1.34 14.70
N ARG A 72 -9.04 1.83 15.89
CA ARG A 72 -7.64 1.85 16.33
C ARG A 72 -7.08 0.42 16.46
N PRO A 73 -5.76 0.23 16.45
CA PRO A 73 -5.15 -1.08 16.55
C PRO A 73 -5.67 -1.90 17.74
N ALA A 74 -6.09 -3.14 17.48
CA ALA A 74 -6.74 -3.98 18.49
C ALA A 74 -5.86 -4.24 19.73
N PHE A 75 -4.53 -4.22 19.56
CA PHE A 75 -3.59 -4.42 20.66
C PHE A 75 -3.55 -3.27 21.67
N LEU A 76 -4.13 -2.10 21.37
CA LEU A 76 -4.24 -1.00 22.33
C LEU A 76 -5.25 -1.31 23.44
N GLN A 77 -6.28 -2.11 23.15
CA GLN A 77 -7.31 -2.53 24.10
C GLN A 77 -7.98 -1.36 24.85
N LEU A 78 -8.22 -0.24 24.15
CA LEU A 78 -8.83 0.95 24.74
C LEU A 78 -10.29 0.71 25.14
N THR A 79 -10.66 1.24 26.31
CA THR A 79 -12.06 1.36 26.73
C THR A 79 -12.80 2.41 25.88
N PRO A 80 -14.15 2.38 25.83
CA PRO A 80 -14.91 3.40 25.11
C PRO A 80 -14.60 4.84 25.55
N GLU A 81 -14.33 5.05 26.84
CA GLU A 81 -13.94 6.36 27.39
C GLU A 81 -12.54 6.80 26.95
N GLU A 82 -11.59 5.86 26.89
CA GLU A 82 -10.25 6.10 26.35
C GLU A 82 -10.28 6.40 24.86
N LEU A 83 -11.14 5.73 24.11
CA LEU A 83 -11.33 5.99 22.68
C LEU A 83 -11.82 7.43 22.43
N LEU A 84 -12.81 7.88 23.21
CA LEU A 84 -13.28 9.27 23.15
C LEU A 84 -12.17 10.28 23.48
N ARG A 85 -11.32 9.99 24.48
CA ARG A 85 -10.16 10.82 24.81
C ARG A 85 -9.07 10.79 23.73
N ALA A 86 -8.91 9.65 23.06
CA ALA A 86 -7.95 9.49 21.97
C ALA A 86 -8.34 10.28 20.72
N ASP A 87 -9.65 10.50 20.52
CA ASP A 87 -10.22 11.29 19.42
C ASP A 87 -10.30 12.79 19.75
N ASP A 88 -9.92 13.21 20.97
CA ASP A 88 -9.86 14.62 21.34
C ASP A 88 -8.61 15.31 20.77
N HIS A 89 -8.85 16.20 19.81
CA HIS A 89 -7.82 17.04 19.19
C HIS A 89 -7.23 18.10 20.14
N THR A 90 -7.89 18.40 21.26
CA THR A 90 -7.43 19.39 22.24
C THR A 90 -6.41 18.79 23.19
N GLY A 91 -6.80 17.70 23.87
CA GLY A 91 -5.98 17.01 24.86
C GLY A 91 -4.83 16.21 24.26
N ARG A 92 -4.99 15.68 23.04
CA ARG A 92 -3.95 14.91 22.31
C ARG A 92 -3.27 13.86 23.19
N ALA A 93 -4.07 13.05 23.86
CA ALA A 93 -3.56 11.99 24.71
C ALA A 93 -2.78 10.98 23.84
N VAL A 94 -1.53 10.72 24.20
CA VAL A 94 -0.72 9.67 23.57
C VAL A 94 -1.33 8.32 23.95
N GLN A 95 -1.65 7.52 22.94
CA GLN A 95 -2.18 6.17 23.12
C GLN A 95 -1.05 5.17 23.02
N SER A 96 -0.93 4.28 24.00
CA SER A 96 0.04 3.19 24.02
C SER A 96 -0.62 1.93 24.58
N PRO A 97 -0.12 0.72 24.22
CA PRO A 97 -0.62 -0.52 24.80
C PRO A 97 -0.55 -0.48 26.35
N HIS A 98 -1.62 -0.91 27.01
CA HIS A 98 -1.65 -1.00 28.47
C HIS A 98 -0.60 -1.98 29.01
N GLU A 99 0.09 -1.61 30.10
CA GLU A 99 1.13 -2.46 30.71
C GLU A 99 0.58 -3.78 31.27
N SER A 100 -0.69 -3.77 31.70
CA SER A 100 -1.44 -4.95 32.17
C SER A 100 -2.01 -5.79 31.02
N GLY A 101 -1.94 -5.30 29.78
CA GLY A 101 -2.45 -5.95 28.59
C GLY A 101 -1.47 -6.97 27.99
N ARG A 102 -1.83 -7.50 26.83
CA ARG A 102 -0.94 -8.41 26.07
C ARG A 102 0.27 -7.62 25.59
N ARG A 103 1.45 -7.88 26.17
CA ARG A 103 2.71 -7.31 25.69
C ARG A 103 2.94 -7.68 24.24
N LEU A 104 3.34 -6.69 23.45
CA LEU A 104 3.79 -6.94 22.09
C LEU A 104 5.03 -7.83 22.12
N PRO A 105 5.20 -8.72 21.13
CA PRO A 105 6.39 -9.57 21.05
C PRO A 105 7.67 -8.72 21.05
N TRP A 106 8.75 -9.32 21.55
CA TRP A 106 10.11 -8.81 21.41
C TRP A 106 10.36 -7.48 22.11
N SER A 107 9.65 -7.22 23.22
CA SER A 107 9.75 -5.97 23.96
C SER A 107 9.49 -4.75 23.07
N THR A 108 8.66 -4.91 22.05
CA THR A 108 8.28 -3.80 21.18
C THR A 108 7.23 -2.92 21.86
N GLY A 109 7.24 -1.64 21.50
CA GLY A 109 6.28 -0.65 21.97
C GLY A 109 5.52 -0.04 20.80
N TYR A 110 4.40 0.61 21.12
CA TYR A 110 3.61 1.36 20.17
C TYR A 110 3.12 2.64 20.83
N ALA A 111 3.11 3.73 20.06
CA ALA A 111 2.52 4.99 20.46
C ALA A 111 1.86 5.65 19.25
N GLU A 112 0.65 6.18 19.43
CA GLU A 112 -0.03 7.02 18.44
C GLU A 112 -0.66 8.23 19.10
N VAL A 113 -0.79 9.32 18.33
CA VAL A 113 -1.49 10.52 18.77
C VAL A 113 -2.17 11.16 17.57
N ILE A 114 -3.38 11.66 17.76
CA ILE A 114 -4.09 12.35 16.70
C ILE A 114 -3.37 13.66 16.33
N ASN A 115 -3.32 13.97 15.04
CA ASN A 115 -2.69 15.19 14.57
C ASN A 115 -3.44 16.43 15.09
N ALA A 116 -2.69 17.45 15.52
CA ALA A 116 -3.19 18.60 16.27
C ALA A 116 -4.01 19.57 15.41
N GLY A 117 -5.28 19.23 15.15
CA GLY A 117 -6.20 20.03 14.35
C GLY A 117 -5.85 20.11 12.86
N LYS A 118 -4.81 19.41 12.38
CA LYS A 118 -4.46 19.34 10.95
C LYS A 118 -5.35 18.37 10.17
N SER A 119 -5.76 17.28 10.82
CA SER A 119 -6.64 16.26 10.25
C SER A 119 -7.93 16.23 11.04
N GLN A 120 -9.08 16.08 10.37
CA GLN A 120 -10.38 15.95 11.03
C GLN A 120 -10.62 14.54 11.58
N HIS A 121 -9.94 13.55 11.01
CA HIS A 121 -10.08 12.14 11.35
C HIS A 121 -8.69 11.52 11.44
N ASN A 122 -8.55 10.51 12.30
CA ASN A 122 -7.39 9.63 12.25
C ASN A 122 -7.62 8.58 11.15
N GLU A 123 -6.65 8.42 10.26
CA GLU A 123 -6.68 7.43 9.17
C GLU A 123 -5.55 6.39 9.33
N ASP A 124 -4.65 6.60 10.30
CA ASP A 124 -3.49 5.76 10.57
C ASP A 124 -3.91 4.41 11.17
N GLN A 125 -3.14 3.39 10.85
CA GLN A 125 -3.30 2.03 11.36
C GLN A 125 -1.96 1.39 11.65
N ALA A 126 -1.99 0.43 12.56
CA ALA A 126 -0.85 -0.43 12.83
C ALA A 126 -1.31 -1.84 13.22
N CYS A 127 -0.43 -2.82 13.02
CA CYS A 127 -0.64 -4.18 13.49
C CYS A 127 0.68 -4.84 13.89
N CYS A 128 0.59 -5.85 14.76
CA CYS A 128 1.73 -6.60 15.24
C CYS A 128 1.30 -8.06 15.42
N GLU A 129 1.88 -8.96 14.60
CA GLU A 129 1.43 -10.34 14.48
C GLU A 129 2.60 -11.32 14.51
N ALA A 130 2.36 -12.50 15.07
CA ALA A 130 3.25 -13.66 14.93
C ALA A 130 2.53 -14.68 14.04
N VAL A 131 3.07 -14.93 12.86
CA VAL A 131 2.37 -15.66 11.80
C VAL A 131 3.10 -16.95 11.48
N TYR A 132 2.37 -18.06 11.57
CA TYR A 132 2.85 -19.38 11.18
C TYR A 132 2.56 -19.65 9.70
N VAL A 133 3.58 -20.10 8.99
CA VAL A 133 3.57 -20.44 7.57
C VAL A 133 3.63 -21.96 7.45
N GLU A 134 2.50 -22.55 7.13
CA GLU A 134 2.42 -23.96 6.79
C GLU A 134 2.81 -24.19 5.33
N LYS A 135 3.64 -25.21 5.12
CA LYS A 135 3.94 -25.76 3.80
C LYS A 135 2.65 -26.00 3.03
N ARG A 136 2.64 -25.58 1.75
CA ARG A 136 1.52 -25.92 0.86
C ARG A 136 1.54 -27.42 0.57
N ARG A 137 0.47 -28.12 0.98
CA ARG A 137 0.30 -29.53 0.61
C ARG A 137 0.03 -29.60 -0.89
N ALA A 138 0.81 -30.40 -1.61
CA ALA A 138 0.49 -30.74 -2.99
C ALA A 138 -0.91 -31.36 -3.02
N VAL A 139 -1.81 -30.83 -3.85
CA VAL A 139 -3.14 -31.39 -4.05
C VAL A 139 -2.97 -32.73 -4.75
N ARG A 140 -2.85 -33.82 -4.00
CA ARG A 140 -3.05 -35.17 -4.54
C ARG A 140 -4.55 -35.35 -4.76
N ASN A 141 -4.97 -35.42 -6.01
CA ASN A 141 -6.32 -35.79 -6.42
C ASN A 141 -6.62 -37.27 -6.12
N ASN A 142 -6.68 -37.67 -4.85
CA ASN A 142 -7.27 -38.95 -4.46
C ASN A 142 -7.81 -38.89 -3.02
N PRO A 143 -9.10 -39.14 -2.79
CA PRO A 143 -9.63 -39.34 -1.45
C PRO A 143 -9.40 -40.80 -1.04
N ALA A 144 -8.61 -41.04 0.01
CA ALA A 144 -8.52 -42.34 0.67
C ALA A 144 -8.55 -42.16 2.20
N PRO A 145 -9.06 -43.16 2.95
CA PRO A 145 -9.96 -42.94 4.07
C PRO A 145 -9.26 -42.71 5.41
N LYS A 146 -10.02 -42.11 6.33
CA LYS A 146 -9.69 -41.93 7.75
C LYS A 146 -9.42 -43.26 8.45
N GLU A 147 -8.20 -43.41 8.96
CA GLU A 147 -7.78 -44.24 10.10
C GLU A 147 -6.43 -43.63 10.57
N THR A 148 -5.97 -43.57 11.82
CA THR A 148 -6.45 -43.73 13.20
C THR A 148 -5.36 -43.01 14.03
N SER A 149 -5.72 -42.43 15.17
CA SER A 149 -4.78 -41.77 16.09
C SER A 149 -3.58 -42.64 16.49
N GLY A 150 -2.35 -42.12 16.33
CA GLY A 150 -1.13 -42.69 16.90
C GLY A 150 0.15 -42.25 16.16
N ASP A 151 0.88 -41.31 16.76
CA ASP A 151 2.29 -40.94 16.59
C ASP A 151 2.93 -40.94 15.18
N LEU A 152 3.13 -39.72 14.65
CA LEU A 152 4.11 -39.40 13.61
C LEU A 152 4.97 -38.22 14.07
N GLU A 153 5.94 -38.50 14.94
CA GLU A 153 7.11 -37.63 15.11
C GLU A 153 8.02 -37.77 13.89
N GLY A 154 8.12 -36.69 13.09
CA GLY A 154 9.06 -36.52 11.97
C GLY A 154 8.36 -36.16 10.65
N GLY A 155 8.39 -34.94 10.13
CA GLY A 155 9.15 -33.76 10.47
C GLY A 155 9.15 -32.83 9.25
N THR A 156 8.21 -31.89 9.19
CA THR A 156 8.40 -30.64 8.44
C THR A 156 7.61 -29.58 9.18
N LYS A 157 8.24 -29.02 10.21
CA LYS A 157 7.70 -27.88 10.97
C LYS A 157 7.50 -26.74 9.99
N GLY A 158 6.41 -25.98 10.06
CA GLY A 158 6.28 -24.75 9.30
C GLY A 158 7.30 -23.70 9.76
N LEU A 159 7.32 -22.56 9.09
CA LEU A 159 8.16 -21.43 9.48
C LEU A 159 7.32 -20.37 10.20
N THR A 160 7.90 -19.63 11.13
CA THR A 160 7.21 -18.51 11.80
C THR A 160 7.93 -17.20 11.47
N PHE A 161 7.17 -16.17 11.13
CA PHE A 161 7.67 -14.80 11.07
C PHE A 161 6.94 -13.91 12.07
N TYR A 162 7.64 -12.88 12.53
CA TYR A 162 7.05 -11.79 13.30
C TYR A 162 6.91 -10.58 12.40
N TYR A 163 5.78 -9.90 12.50
CA TYR A 163 5.36 -8.86 11.58
C TYR A 163 4.92 -7.62 12.36
N TRP A 164 5.39 -6.46 11.92
CA TRP A 164 4.92 -5.15 12.36
C TRP A 164 4.55 -4.33 11.13
N GLY A 165 3.33 -3.82 11.10
CA GLY A 165 2.82 -2.97 10.02
C GLY A 165 2.45 -1.60 10.54
N LEU A 166 2.79 -0.56 9.76
CA LEU A 166 2.35 0.81 9.93
C LEU A 166 1.76 1.29 8.60
N PHE A 167 0.57 1.87 8.66
CA PHE A 167 -0.18 2.30 7.49
C PHE A 167 -0.74 3.71 7.71
N ASP A 168 -0.36 4.64 6.84
CA ASP A 168 -0.87 6.01 6.84
C ASP A 168 -1.96 6.11 5.78
N GLY A 169 -3.21 6.19 6.22
CA GLY A 169 -4.37 6.26 5.34
C GLY A 169 -4.58 7.68 4.78
N HIS A 170 -5.04 7.78 3.54
CA HIS A 170 -5.36 9.07 2.93
C HIS A 170 -6.62 9.02 2.08
N ALA A 171 -7.44 10.06 2.21
CA ALA A 171 -8.74 10.20 1.54
C ALA A 171 -9.74 9.07 1.91
N GLY A 172 -9.63 8.59 3.14
CA GLY A 172 -10.35 7.44 3.69
C GLY A 172 -9.39 6.47 4.37
N SER A 173 -9.84 5.87 5.48
CA SER A 173 -9.06 4.87 6.23
C SER A 173 -9.25 3.43 5.76
N GLY A 174 -10.12 3.20 4.76
CA GLY A 174 -10.52 1.86 4.35
C GLY A 174 -9.34 0.99 3.89
N ALA A 175 -8.46 1.55 3.08
CA ALA A 175 -7.25 0.87 2.60
C ALA A 175 -6.29 0.52 3.76
N ALA A 176 -6.02 1.48 4.67
CA ALA A 176 -5.14 1.27 5.81
C ALA A 176 -5.68 0.19 6.77
N VAL A 177 -6.99 0.22 7.07
CA VAL A 177 -7.66 -0.77 7.93
C VAL A 177 -7.63 -2.16 7.29
N MET A 178 -7.73 -2.25 5.97
CA MET A 178 -7.66 -3.51 5.25
C MET A 178 -6.24 -4.07 5.26
N ALA A 179 -5.25 -3.24 4.93
CA ALA A 179 -3.85 -3.63 4.90
C ALA A 179 -3.38 -4.10 6.28
N SER A 180 -3.79 -3.43 7.37
CA SER A 180 -3.46 -3.85 8.73
C SER A 180 -4.00 -5.23 9.09
N LYS A 181 -5.17 -5.60 8.56
CA LYS A 181 -5.81 -6.89 8.82
C LYS A 181 -5.33 -8.01 7.90
N LEU A 182 -4.84 -7.71 6.70
CA LEU A 182 -4.67 -8.71 5.64
C LEU A 182 -3.27 -8.84 5.06
N LEU A 183 -2.42 -7.80 5.11
CA LEU A 183 -1.12 -7.81 4.42
C LEU A 183 -0.20 -8.93 4.93
N HIS A 184 -0.20 -9.18 6.24
CA HIS A 184 0.57 -10.28 6.83
C HIS A 184 0.08 -11.66 6.37
N PHE A 185 -1.21 -11.84 6.05
CA PHE A 185 -1.71 -13.06 5.44
C PHE A 185 -1.29 -13.20 3.98
N GLN A 186 -1.24 -12.10 3.22
CA GLN A 186 -0.70 -12.12 1.86
C GLN A 186 0.77 -12.54 1.86
N ILE A 187 1.58 -12.02 2.79
CA ILE A 187 2.99 -12.44 2.95
C ILE A 187 3.06 -13.92 3.31
N ARG A 188 2.24 -14.38 4.29
CA ARG A 188 2.16 -15.80 4.65
C ARG A 188 1.90 -16.65 3.42
N ASP A 189 0.89 -16.30 2.63
CA ASP A 189 0.43 -17.11 1.51
C ASP A 189 1.49 -17.21 0.40
N GLN A 190 2.24 -16.12 0.12
CA GLN A 190 3.40 -16.16 -0.78
C GLN A 190 4.54 -17.03 -0.25
N LEU A 191 4.76 -17.05 1.06
CA LEU A 191 5.82 -17.87 1.68
C LEU A 191 5.48 -19.36 1.74
N ARG A 192 4.21 -19.77 1.65
CA ARG A 192 3.80 -21.19 1.74
C ARG A 192 4.42 -22.06 0.66
N ASP A 193 4.61 -21.48 -0.52
CA ASP A 193 5.18 -22.17 -1.69
C ASP A 193 6.71 -22.30 -1.58
N LEU A 194 7.33 -21.57 -0.64
CA LEU A 194 8.78 -21.51 -0.46
C LEU A 194 9.27 -22.26 0.78
N VAL A 195 8.38 -22.78 1.64
CA VAL A 195 8.75 -23.37 2.94
C VAL A 195 9.82 -24.45 2.81
N ASP A 196 9.70 -25.37 1.86
CA ASP A 196 10.68 -26.45 1.68
C ASP A 196 12.06 -25.92 1.30
N ILE A 197 12.09 -25.00 0.34
CA ILE A 197 13.33 -24.41 -0.16
C ILE A 197 14.02 -23.60 0.94
N LEU A 198 13.23 -22.87 1.74
CA LEU A 198 13.72 -22.03 2.83
C LEU A 198 14.20 -22.82 4.06
N GLN A 199 13.80 -24.07 4.19
CA GLN A 199 14.27 -24.97 5.24
C GLN A 199 15.54 -25.72 4.85
N ASP A 200 15.79 -25.85 3.56
CA ASP A 200 17.04 -26.39 3.07
C ASP A 200 18.17 -25.38 3.28
N SER A 201 19.29 -25.88 3.81
CA SER A 201 20.53 -25.11 3.93
C SER A 201 21.27 -24.96 2.59
N SER A 202 20.94 -25.76 1.57
CA SER A 202 21.51 -25.63 0.23
C SER A 202 20.98 -24.41 -0.50
N LEU A 203 21.68 -23.98 -1.56
CA LEU A 203 21.18 -22.92 -2.44
C LEU A 203 19.81 -23.32 -3.02
N PRO A 204 18.89 -22.35 -3.20
CA PRO A 204 17.63 -22.60 -3.88
C PRO A 204 17.82 -23.26 -5.25
N PRO A 205 17.10 -24.35 -5.54
CA PRO A 205 17.18 -25.01 -6.83
C PRO A 205 16.55 -24.13 -7.91
N ILE A 206 17.14 -24.15 -9.11
CA ILE A 206 16.67 -23.37 -10.26
C ILE A 206 15.53 -24.11 -10.97
N CYS A 207 15.67 -25.43 -11.07
CA CYS A 207 14.63 -26.34 -11.51
C CYS A 207 14.19 -27.17 -10.31
N LEU A 208 12.89 -27.20 -10.04
CA LEU A 208 12.34 -28.16 -9.10
C LEU A 208 12.35 -29.53 -9.77
N GLU A 209 12.85 -30.56 -9.08
CA GLU A 209 12.74 -31.92 -9.59
C GLU A 209 11.25 -32.29 -9.64
N ASP A 210 10.75 -32.61 -10.83
CA ASP A 210 9.46 -33.29 -10.95
C ASP A 210 9.60 -34.63 -10.20
N GLY A 211 8.85 -34.78 -9.10
CA GLY A 211 8.84 -36.02 -8.32
C GLY A 211 8.64 -37.24 -9.23
N PRO A 212 9.09 -38.44 -8.82
CA PRO A 212 9.13 -39.61 -9.68
C PRO A 212 7.77 -39.82 -10.32
N ARG A 213 7.70 -39.61 -11.64
CA ARG A 213 6.56 -40.04 -12.44
C ARG A 213 6.46 -41.53 -12.21
N THR A 214 5.49 -41.95 -11.39
CA THR A 214 5.04 -43.33 -11.35
C THR A 214 4.56 -43.65 -12.76
N VAL A 215 5.45 -44.23 -13.56
CA VAL A 215 5.10 -44.93 -14.78
C VAL A 215 4.19 -46.05 -14.30
N LEU A 216 2.88 -45.84 -14.44
CA LEU A 216 1.93 -46.93 -14.40
C LEU A 216 2.34 -47.88 -15.53
N GLY A 217 2.95 -48.99 -15.15
CA GLY A 217 3.34 -50.03 -16.08
C GLY A 217 2.09 -50.58 -16.77
N GLU A 218 1.93 -50.28 -18.04
CA GLU A 218 1.16 -51.13 -18.94
C GLU A 218 2.09 -52.26 -19.44
N PRO A 219 1.76 -53.54 -19.23
CA PRO A 219 2.61 -54.64 -19.67
C PRO A 219 2.24 -55.01 -21.10
N ASN A 220 2.77 -54.28 -22.08
CA ASN A 220 3.13 -54.80 -23.41
C ASN A 220 3.48 -53.65 -24.36
N ARG A 221 4.78 -53.38 -24.50
CA ARG A 221 5.35 -53.01 -25.80
C ARG A 221 6.85 -53.29 -25.78
N VAL A 222 7.24 -54.12 -26.75
CA VAL A 222 8.58 -54.56 -27.12
C VAL A 222 9.62 -53.42 -27.07
N PRO A 223 10.86 -53.66 -26.62
CA PRO A 223 11.90 -52.65 -26.62
C PRO A 223 12.43 -52.46 -28.04
N LEU A 224 12.25 -51.25 -28.59
CA LEU A 224 13.01 -50.81 -29.76
C LEU A 224 14.19 -49.97 -29.25
N ALA A 225 15.36 -50.34 -29.75
CA ALA A 225 16.67 -49.86 -29.35
C ALA A 225 16.77 -48.33 -29.28
N GLU A 226 17.45 -47.87 -28.24
CA GLU A 226 17.96 -46.51 -28.11
C GLU A 226 18.98 -46.25 -29.23
N GLU A 227 18.56 -45.54 -30.27
CA GLU A 227 19.51 -44.78 -31.08
C GLU A 227 19.74 -43.44 -30.38
N ASP A 228 20.88 -43.39 -29.71
CA ASP A 228 21.54 -42.23 -29.15
C ASP A 228 21.85 -41.23 -30.29
N ALA A 229 20.86 -40.43 -30.66
CA ALA A 229 21.04 -39.30 -31.57
C ALA A 229 21.47 -38.09 -30.74
N GLU A 230 22.76 -38.03 -30.40
CA GLU A 230 23.44 -36.80 -30.03
C GLU A 230 23.17 -35.74 -31.11
N VAL A 231 22.28 -34.79 -30.83
CA VAL A 231 22.20 -33.55 -31.59
C VAL A 231 23.43 -32.74 -31.16
N PRO A 232 24.42 -32.48 -32.04
CA PRO A 232 25.58 -31.68 -31.66
C PRO A 232 25.10 -30.23 -31.56
N ASN A 233 24.67 -29.81 -30.37
CA ASN A 233 24.38 -28.41 -30.12
C ASN A 233 25.70 -27.65 -29.96
N ASN A 234 26.35 -27.41 -31.10
CA ASN A 234 27.64 -26.73 -31.23
C ASN A 234 27.51 -25.21 -31.03
N ALA A 235 26.52 -24.76 -30.25
CA ALA A 235 26.45 -23.41 -29.77
C ALA A 235 27.36 -23.29 -28.55
N LEU A 236 28.61 -22.85 -28.77
CA LEU A 236 29.45 -22.26 -27.73
C LEU A 236 28.57 -21.45 -26.76
N PRO A 237 28.62 -21.70 -25.43
CA PRO A 237 27.71 -21.08 -24.49
C PRO A 237 27.88 -19.56 -24.58
N ARG A 238 26.91 -18.91 -25.23
CA ARG A 238 26.83 -17.46 -25.34
C ARG A 238 26.50 -16.95 -23.94
N PHE A 239 27.53 -16.70 -23.14
CA PHE A 239 27.48 -16.02 -21.85
C PHE A 239 26.26 -16.42 -20.98
N HIS A 240 26.22 -17.68 -20.52
CA HIS A 240 25.35 -18.04 -19.41
C HIS A 240 26.02 -17.58 -18.10
N MET A 241 25.83 -16.30 -17.73
CA MET A 241 25.96 -15.93 -16.32
C MET A 241 24.64 -16.30 -15.65
N GLU A 242 24.57 -17.51 -15.12
CA GLU A 242 23.48 -17.91 -14.25
C GLU A 242 23.57 -17.10 -12.95
N LYS A 243 22.50 -16.34 -12.67
CA LYS A 243 22.47 -15.50 -11.48
C LYS A 243 22.21 -16.39 -10.27
N ALA A 244 23.13 -16.37 -9.30
CA ALA A 244 22.90 -17.03 -8.03
C ALA A 244 21.66 -16.44 -7.34
N VAL A 245 20.71 -17.31 -7.00
CA VAL A 245 19.49 -16.98 -6.25
C VAL A 245 19.74 -17.35 -4.79
N SER A 246 19.49 -16.42 -3.88
CA SER A 246 19.63 -16.66 -2.44
C SER A 246 18.26 -16.81 -1.77
N HIS A 247 18.19 -17.45 -0.60
CA HIS A 247 16.94 -17.56 0.15
C HIS A 247 16.35 -16.19 0.49
N GLU A 248 17.20 -15.19 0.77
CA GLU A 248 16.73 -13.82 1.05
C GLU A 248 16.06 -13.20 -0.17
N SER A 249 16.59 -13.45 -1.38
CA SER A 249 15.98 -12.95 -2.60
C SER A 249 14.60 -13.55 -2.87
N LEU A 250 14.39 -14.83 -2.49
CA LEU A 250 13.07 -15.46 -2.55
C LEU A 250 12.09 -14.84 -1.54
N VAL A 251 12.55 -14.57 -0.32
CA VAL A 251 11.74 -13.89 0.70
C VAL A 251 11.36 -12.48 0.26
N VAL A 252 12.31 -11.73 -0.31
CA VAL A 252 12.05 -10.39 -0.87
C VAL A 252 10.99 -10.46 -1.97
N GLY A 253 11.14 -11.38 -2.93
CA GLY A 253 10.15 -11.56 -3.99
C GLY A 253 8.76 -11.98 -3.48
N ALA A 254 8.70 -12.81 -2.43
CA ALA A 254 7.44 -13.16 -1.78
C ALA A 254 6.76 -11.94 -1.13
N ILE A 255 7.52 -11.07 -0.47
CA ILE A 255 7.01 -9.84 0.13
C ILE A 255 6.54 -8.85 -0.96
N GLU A 256 7.32 -8.67 -2.03
CA GLU A 256 6.94 -7.81 -3.16
C GLU A 256 5.63 -8.28 -3.80
N ASN A 257 5.49 -9.59 -4.05
CA ASN A 257 4.25 -10.16 -4.57
C ASN A 257 3.09 -9.98 -3.60
N ALA A 258 3.32 -10.09 -2.28
CA ALA A 258 2.28 -9.87 -1.29
C ALA A 258 1.75 -8.43 -1.31
N PHE A 259 2.62 -7.43 -1.45
CA PHE A 259 2.20 -6.02 -1.60
C PHE A 259 1.36 -5.83 -2.86
N LYS A 260 1.77 -6.44 -3.98
CA LYS A 260 0.99 -6.42 -5.23
C LYS A 260 -0.38 -7.09 -5.08
N GLN A 261 -0.46 -8.25 -4.42
CA GLN A 261 -1.74 -8.92 -4.17
C GLN A 261 -2.64 -8.11 -3.23
N MET A 262 -2.06 -7.45 -2.23
CA MET A 262 -2.79 -6.55 -1.34
C MET A 262 -3.39 -5.37 -2.11
N ASP A 263 -2.64 -4.76 -3.03
CA ASP A 263 -3.13 -3.66 -3.87
C ASP A 263 -4.31 -4.10 -4.76
N ILE A 264 -4.19 -5.27 -5.41
CA ILE A 264 -5.29 -5.88 -6.20
C ILE A 264 -6.52 -6.12 -5.31
N GLN A 265 -6.33 -6.61 -4.08
CA GLN A 265 -7.42 -6.86 -3.15
C GLN A 265 -8.10 -5.57 -2.70
N ILE A 266 -7.34 -4.50 -2.45
CA ILE A 266 -7.87 -3.17 -2.13
C ILE A 266 -8.72 -2.65 -3.30
N GLU A 267 -8.25 -2.81 -4.54
CA GLU A 267 -9.01 -2.43 -5.74
C GLU A 267 -10.34 -3.18 -5.85
N GLN A 268 -10.31 -4.51 -5.68
CA GLN A 268 -11.52 -5.34 -5.71
C GLN A 268 -12.54 -4.89 -4.65
N GLU A 269 -12.08 -4.61 -3.44
CA GLU A 269 -12.97 -4.22 -2.35
C GLU A 269 -13.45 -2.77 -2.45
N ARG A 270 -12.68 -1.90 -3.10
CA ARG A 270 -13.14 -0.56 -3.49
C ARG A 270 -14.34 -0.66 -4.41
N VAL A 271 -14.31 -1.57 -5.40
CA VAL A 271 -15.43 -1.80 -6.33
C VAL A 271 -16.61 -2.47 -5.62
N ALA A 272 -16.37 -3.50 -4.81
CA ALA A 272 -17.43 -4.30 -4.21
C ALA A 272 -18.10 -3.65 -2.98
N ARG A 273 -17.31 -2.99 -2.12
CA ARG A 273 -17.75 -2.50 -0.79
C ARG A 273 -17.47 -1.03 -0.55
N HIS A 274 -17.08 -0.28 -1.60
CA HIS A 274 -16.77 1.15 -1.51
C HIS A 274 -15.71 1.45 -0.43
N ALA A 275 -14.73 0.56 -0.26
CA ALA A 275 -13.54 0.88 0.54
C ALA A 275 -12.92 2.18 -0.01
N SER A 276 -12.76 3.17 0.87
CA SER A 276 -12.30 4.50 0.49
C SER A 276 -10.81 4.69 0.75
N GLY A 277 -10.24 5.61 -0.01
CA GLY A 277 -8.87 6.08 0.17
C GLY A 277 -7.79 5.15 -0.40
N GLY A 278 -6.56 5.53 -0.12
CA GLY A 278 -5.35 4.72 -0.27
C GLY A 278 -4.58 4.72 1.05
N CYS A 279 -3.45 4.04 1.10
CA CYS A 279 -2.56 4.12 2.25
C CYS A 279 -1.10 3.96 1.87
N CYS A 280 -0.22 4.60 2.61
CA CYS A 280 1.18 4.18 2.70
C CYS A 280 1.24 2.88 3.51
N ALA A 281 2.21 2.01 3.22
CA ALA A 281 2.41 0.76 3.91
C ALA A 281 3.89 0.54 4.21
N LEU A 282 4.23 0.45 5.49
CA LEU A 282 5.55 0.11 5.98
C LEU A 282 5.45 -1.17 6.80
N ALA A 283 6.13 -2.21 6.36
CA ALA A 283 6.16 -3.50 7.02
C ALA A 283 7.59 -3.86 7.44
N ALA A 284 7.73 -4.26 8.70
CA ALA A 284 8.92 -4.85 9.25
C ALA A 284 8.64 -6.34 9.52
N VAL A 285 9.45 -7.22 8.95
CA VAL A 285 9.27 -8.67 9.02
C VAL A 285 10.55 -9.30 9.55
N TYR A 286 10.48 -9.90 10.73
CA TYR A 286 11.54 -10.77 11.21
C TYR A 286 11.27 -12.22 10.79
N PHE A 287 12.17 -12.78 9.98
CA PHE A 287 12.05 -14.12 9.43
C PHE A 287 13.42 -14.76 9.24
N LEU A 288 13.58 -16.00 9.70
CA LEU A 288 14.82 -16.79 9.55
C LEU A 288 16.10 -16.04 9.98
N GLY A 289 16.07 -15.37 11.13
CA GLY A 289 17.24 -14.65 11.65
C GLY A 289 17.49 -13.28 11.01
N LYS A 290 16.64 -12.84 10.08
CA LYS A 290 16.81 -11.60 9.32
C LYS A 290 15.63 -10.67 9.48
N PHE A 291 15.91 -9.37 9.36
CA PHE A 291 14.92 -8.32 9.42
C PHE A 291 14.74 -7.72 8.02
N TYR A 292 13.56 -7.89 7.45
CA TYR A 292 13.17 -7.36 6.15
C TYR A 292 12.29 -6.13 6.38
N VAL A 293 12.58 -5.05 5.65
CA VAL A 293 11.77 -3.83 5.67
C VAL A 293 11.22 -3.60 4.28
N ALA A 294 9.91 -3.55 4.16
CA ALA A 294 9.20 -3.25 2.93
C ALA A 294 8.45 -1.92 3.08
N ASN A 295 8.66 -0.99 2.15
CA ASN A 295 8.06 0.33 2.16
C ASN A 295 7.34 0.60 0.84
N ALA A 296 6.11 1.11 0.94
CA ALA A 296 5.35 1.65 -0.16
C ALA A 296 4.69 2.96 0.30
N GLY A 297 5.29 4.09 -0.05
CA GLY A 297 4.85 5.42 0.36
C GLY A 297 5.94 6.23 1.06
N ASP A 298 5.54 7.24 1.81
CA ASP A 298 6.41 8.21 2.51
C ASP A 298 6.59 7.91 4.01
N SER A 299 6.07 6.78 4.50
CA SER A 299 6.45 6.24 5.81
C SER A 299 7.94 5.87 5.87
N ARG A 300 8.53 5.92 7.06
CA ARG A 300 9.98 5.74 7.24
C ARG A 300 10.34 4.73 8.35
N ALA A 301 11.31 3.87 8.06
CA ALA A 301 11.95 2.98 9.03
C ALA A 301 13.44 3.30 9.17
N ILE A 302 13.93 3.27 10.41
CA ILE A 302 15.34 3.41 10.76
C ILE A 302 15.71 2.34 11.79
N ILE A 303 16.98 1.94 11.83
CA ILE A 303 17.56 1.14 12.91
C ILE A 303 18.63 1.98 13.59
N ILE A 304 18.67 1.95 14.92
CA ILE A 304 19.75 2.55 15.69
C ILE A 304 20.65 1.42 16.20
N ARG A 305 21.91 1.40 15.78
CA ARG A 305 22.90 0.39 16.18
C ARG A 305 24.17 1.08 16.63
N ASN A 306 24.64 0.78 17.85
CA ASN A 306 25.85 1.39 18.42
C ASN A 306 25.85 2.93 18.40
N GLY A 307 24.68 3.56 18.55
CA GLY A 307 24.52 5.02 18.48
C GLY A 307 24.43 5.60 17.06
N GLU A 308 24.58 4.78 16.01
CA GLU A 308 24.43 5.18 14.62
C GLU A 308 22.99 4.98 14.13
N ILE A 309 22.46 5.95 13.40
CA ILE A 309 21.14 5.88 12.75
C ILE A 309 21.31 5.37 11.32
N ILE A 310 20.76 4.19 11.03
CA ILE A 310 20.82 3.52 9.73
C ILE A 310 19.43 3.58 9.08
N PRO A 311 19.25 4.28 7.96
CA PRO A 311 17.97 4.30 7.25
C PRO A 311 17.69 2.94 6.61
N MET A 312 16.52 2.36 6.91
CA MET A 312 16.11 1.04 6.41
C MET A 312 15.09 1.12 5.27
N SER A 313 14.48 2.28 5.06
CA SER A 313 13.59 2.55 3.92
C SER A 313 13.95 3.86 3.21
N ARG A 314 13.48 3.98 1.96
CA ARG A 314 13.49 5.23 1.20
C ARG A 314 12.04 5.61 0.89
N GLU A 315 11.75 6.89 1.04
CA GLU A 315 10.41 7.45 0.84
C GLU A 315 10.10 7.53 -0.66
N PHE A 316 8.84 7.25 -1.01
CA PHE A 316 8.34 7.42 -2.36
C PHE A 316 7.63 8.76 -2.46
N THR A 317 8.37 9.79 -2.87
CA THR A 317 7.82 11.12 -3.12
C THR A 317 7.71 11.37 -4.63
N PRO A 318 6.89 12.34 -5.08
CA PRO A 318 6.85 12.72 -6.48
C PRO A 318 8.23 13.09 -7.05
N GLU A 319 9.12 13.64 -6.23
CA GLU A 319 10.49 14.01 -6.60
C GLU A 319 11.39 12.79 -6.78
N THR A 320 11.34 11.82 -5.85
CA THR A 320 12.16 10.59 -5.95
C THR A 320 11.69 9.71 -7.10
N GLU A 321 10.37 9.67 -7.34
CA GLU A 321 9.73 8.86 -8.37
C GLU A 321 9.53 9.60 -9.70
N ARG A 322 10.07 10.81 -9.83
CA ARG A 322 9.84 11.73 -10.94
C ARG A 322 9.90 11.06 -12.31
N GLN A 323 11.00 10.36 -12.63
CA GLN A 323 11.17 9.76 -13.96
C GLN A 323 10.08 8.76 -14.29
N ARG A 324 9.72 7.90 -13.32
CA ARG A 324 8.65 6.92 -13.47
C ARG A 324 7.31 7.60 -13.70
N LEU A 325 7.00 8.66 -12.95
CA LEU A 325 5.77 9.43 -13.08
C LEU A 325 5.69 10.15 -14.42
N GLN A 326 6.76 10.81 -14.87
CA GLN A 326 6.81 11.47 -16.17
C GLN A 326 6.71 10.48 -17.32
N PHE A 327 7.41 9.35 -17.25
CA PHE A 327 7.32 8.29 -18.27
C PHE A 327 5.90 7.73 -18.35
N LEU A 328 5.25 7.48 -17.22
CA LEU A 328 3.87 7.02 -17.19
C LEU A 328 2.91 8.08 -17.75
N GLY A 329 3.07 9.35 -17.37
CA GLY A 329 2.26 10.45 -17.90
C GLY A 329 2.46 10.69 -19.40
N PHE A 330 3.66 10.41 -19.92
CA PHE A 330 3.95 10.43 -21.35
C PHE A 330 3.24 9.29 -22.09
N LEU A 331 3.31 8.06 -21.57
CA LEU A 331 2.65 6.88 -22.16
C LEU A 331 1.13 6.89 -22.01
N ARG A 332 0.61 7.50 -20.94
CA ARG A 332 -0.81 7.53 -20.56
C ARG A 332 -1.25 8.97 -20.23
N PRO A 333 -1.34 9.87 -21.23
CA PRO A 333 -1.71 11.27 -20.99
C PRO A 333 -3.07 11.44 -20.31
N GLU A 334 -3.98 10.47 -20.47
CA GLU A 334 -5.29 10.44 -19.81
C GLU A 334 -5.22 10.49 -18.28
N LEU A 335 -4.12 10.01 -17.68
CA LEU A 335 -3.92 10.04 -16.22
C LEU A 335 -3.60 11.44 -15.69
N LEU A 336 -3.13 12.35 -16.54
CA LEU A 336 -2.74 13.71 -16.15
C LEU A 336 -3.94 14.67 -16.05
N GLY A 337 -5.05 14.31 -16.70
CA GLY A 337 -6.21 15.18 -16.82
C GLY A 337 -5.86 16.54 -17.46
N ASN A 338 -6.57 17.59 -17.06
CA ASN A 338 -6.34 18.96 -17.55
C ASN A 338 -5.46 19.81 -16.62
N GLU A 339 -4.98 19.23 -15.52
CA GLU A 339 -4.29 19.96 -14.45
C GLU A 339 -2.78 19.71 -14.45
N PHE A 340 -2.32 18.59 -15.01
CA PHE A 340 -0.92 18.17 -14.97
C PHE A 340 -0.34 17.95 -16.36
N THR A 341 0.98 17.94 -16.43
CA THR A 341 1.76 17.59 -17.61
C THR A 341 2.89 16.65 -17.21
N HIS A 342 3.34 15.80 -18.13
CA HIS A 342 4.50 14.94 -17.92
C HIS A 342 5.82 15.73 -17.94
N LEU A 343 5.79 17.01 -18.28
CA LEU A 343 6.96 17.88 -18.27
C LEU A 343 7.18 18.49 -16.87
N GLU A 344 8.41 18.50 -16.41
CA GLU A 344 8.80 19.17 -15.19
C GLU A 344 9.34 20.56 -15.52
N PHE A 345 8.89 21.57 -14.79
CA PHE A 345 9.38 22.93 -14.89
C PHE A 345 10.18 23.30 -13.63
N PRO A 346 11.19 24.19 -13.71
CA PRO A 346 11.96 24.62 -12.53
C PRO A 346 11.11 25.25 -11.43
N ARG A 347 9.90 25.68 -11.78
CA ARG A 347 8.89 26.20 -10.87
C ARG A 347 7.51 26.16 -11.52
N ARG A 348 6.48 26.39 -10.71
CA ARG A 348 5.11 26.59 -11.21
C ARG A 348 5.05 27.76 -12.19
N ILE A 349 4.47 27.49 -13.36
CA ILE A 349 4.30 28.48 -14.44
C ILE A 349 3.27 29.54 -14.01
N GLN A 350 3.59 30.81 -14.25
CA GLN A 350 2.71 31.94 -13.93
C GLN A 350 1.97 32.43 -15.18
N HIS A 351 0.80 33.05 -15.00
CA HIS A 351 0.00 33.57 -16.11
C HIS A 351 0.77 34.57 -16.99
N LYS A 352 1.67 35.37 -16.42
CA LYS A 352 2.53 36.34 -17.14
C LYS A 352 3.59 35.71 -18.06
N GLU A 353 3.69 34.38 -18.05
CA GLU A 353 4.70 33.60 -18.78
C GLU A 353 4.09 32.83 -19.95
N VAL A 354 2.76 32.87 -20.09
CA VAL A 354 2.05 32.32 -21.24
C VAL A 354 2.59 32.97 -22.52
N GLY A 355 2.95 32.13 -23.50
CA GLY A 355 3.56 32.55 -24.76
C GLY A 355 5.09 32.73 -24.72
N LYS A 356 5.75 32.57 -23.56
CA LYS A 356 7.21 32.61 -23.45
C LYS A 356 7.80 31.19 -23.50
N LYS A 357 9.00 31.07 -24.07
CA LYS A 357 9.78 29.81 -24.00
C LYS A 357 10.29 29.61 -22.58
N MET A 358 10.19 28.38 -22.08
CA MET A 358 10.66 28.00 -20.75
C MET A 358 11.50 26.72 -20.82
N LEU A 359 12.48 26.61 -19.94
CA LEU A 359 13.21 25.36 -19.74
C LEU A 359 12.27 24.35 -19.08
N TYR A 360 12.37 23.10 -19.53
CA TYR A 360 11.63 21.98 -18.98
C TYR A 360 12.50 20.73 -19.03
N ARG A 361 12.21 19.79 -18.13
CA ARG A 361 12.83 18.47 -18.11
C ARG A 361 11.79 17.41 -18.46
N ASP A 362 12.16 16.53 -19.38
CA ASP A 362 11.31 15.42 -19.83
C ASP A 362 11.72 14.09 -19.18
N GLN A 363 10.94 13.03 -19.40
CA GLN A 363 11.08 11.72 -18.76
C GLN A 363 12.45 11.04 -19.01
N ASN A 364 13.02 11.22 -20.21
CA ASN A 364 14.33 10.66 -20.57
C ASN A 364 15.52 11.45 -20.01
N MET A 365 15.27 12.60 -19.38
CA MET A 365 16.33 13.52 -18.97
C MET A 365 16.72 13.30 -17.50
N ASN A 366 18.02 13.14 -17.27
CA ASN A 366 18.61 13.18 -15.93
C ASN A 366 18.93 14.63 -15.50
N GLY A 367 19.39 15.48 -16.44
CA GLY A 367 19.69 16.90 -16.24
C GLY A 367 18.59 17.85 -16.75
N TRP A 368 18.83 19.17 -16.64
CA TRP A 368 17.94 20.24 -17.11
C TRP A 368 18.14 20.59 -18.58
#